data_AF-A0A1J5HKH2-F1
#
_entry.id   AF-A0A1J5HKH2-F1
#
_cell.length_a   1.000
_cell.length_b   1.000
_cell.length_c   1.000
_cell.angle_alpha   90.00
_cell.angle_beta   90.00
_cell.angle_gamma   90.00
#
_symmetry.space_group_name_H-M   'P 1'
#
loop_
_entity.id
_entity.type
_entity.pdbx_description
1 polymer ?
#
loop_
_entity_poly.entity_id
_entity_poly.type
_entity_poly.pdbx_seq_one_letter_code
_entity_poly.pdbx_strand_id
1 'polypeptide(L)' 'MLSCLKATELIEKKFHIKLSFTERLQLRMHTMMCDKCARYEKQSEFLENGIQHLANAHTHTADLDKLKLKIKEELSHRD' A
#
# COMPACT_ATOMS: atom_id res chain seq x y z
N MET A 1 -8.44 26.29 1.86
CA MET A 1 -7.28 25.75 1.12
C MET A 1 -6.46 24.89 2.09
N LEU A 2 -6.06 23.68 1.71
CA LEU A 2 -5.21 22.82 2.54
C LEU A 2 -3.75 23.28 2.53
N SER A 3 -3.00 22.98 3.59
CA SER A 3 -1.54 23.02 3.53
C SER A 3 -1.01 21.83 2.71
N CYS A 4 0.19 21.95 2.13
CA CYS A 4 0.82 20.82 1.43
C CYS A 4 0.98 19.60 2.35
N LEU A 5 1.32 19.81 3.62
CA LEU A 5 1.42 18.73 4.62
C LEU A 5 0.10 17.98 4.79
N LYS A 6 -1.02 18.71 4.89
CA LYS A 6 -2.33 18.07 5.01
C LYS A 6 -2.76 17.40 3.71
N ALA A 7 -2.40 17.97 2.56
CA ALA A 7 -2.65 17.36 1.27
C ALA A 7 -1.90 16.02 1.13
N THR A 8 -0.62 15.96 1.47
CA THR A 8 0.16 14.71 1.45
C THR A 8 -0.39 13.68 2.44
N GLU A 9 -0.83 14.11 3.64
CA GLU A 9 -1.50 13.22 4.59
C GLU A 9 -2.79 12.61 4.00
N LEU A 10 -3.63 13.42 3.35
CA LEU A 10 -4.87 12.92 2.73
C LEU A 10 -4.59 12.04 1.49
N ILE A 11 -3.51 12.29 0.75
CA ILE A 11 -3.05 11.44 -0.35
C ILE A 11 -2.72 10.05 0.18
N GLU A 12 -1.92 9.94 1.24
CA GLU A 12 -1.56 8.64 1.82
C GLU A 12 -2.77 7.96 2.47
N LYS A 13 -3.58 8.73 3.21
CA LYS A 13 -4.80 8.22 3.86
C LYS A 13 -5.74 7.55 2.86
N LYS A 14 -5.89 8.08 1.64
CA LYS A 14 -6.88 7.57 0.66
C LYS A 14 -6.57 6.13 0.18
N PHE A 15 -5.33 5.67 0.28
CA PHE A 15 -4.93 4.31 -0.12
C PHE A 15 -5.37 3.26 0.91
N HIS A 16 -5.33 3.61 2.20
CA HIS A 16 -5.65 2.67 3.27
C HIS A 16 -7.06 2.85 3.84
N ILE A 17 -7.62 4.06 3.76
CA ILE A 17 -8.90 4.42 4.37
C ILE A 17 -9.67 5.37 3.45
N LYS A 18 -11.01 5.24 3.42
CA LYS A 18 -11.85 6.15 2.65
C LYS A 18 -11.79 7.57 3.23
N LEU A 19 -11.48 8.54 2.36
CA LEU A 19 -11.66 9.95 2.67
C LEU A 19 -13.15 10.31 2.76
N SER A 20 -13.48 11.23 3.65
CA SER A 20 -14.79 11.87 3.67
C SER A 20 -15.01 12.69 2.39
N PHE A 21 -16.27 13.02 2.09
CA PHE A 21 -16.61 13.80 0.91
C PHE A 21 -15.90 15.16 0.88
N THR A 22 -15.84 15.82 2.04
CA THR A 22 -15.18 17.13 2.20
C THR A 22 -13.67 17.02 2.01
N GLU A 23 -13.03 16.01 2.61
CA GLU A 23 -11.60 15.73 2.43
C GLU A 23 -11.27 15.49 0.96
N ARG A 24 -12.09 14.71 0.25
CA ARG A 24 -11.90 14.41 -1.18
C ARG A 24 -11.99 15.67 -2.04
N LEU A 25 -12.99 16.53 -1.79
CA LEU A 25 -13.14 17.78 -2.53
C LEU A 25 -11.98 18.74 -2.27
N GLN A 26 -11.58 18.89 -1.00
CA GLN A 26 -10.47 19.76 -0.60
C GLN A 26 -9.14 19.28 -1.20
N LEU A 27 -8.88 17.98 -1.17
CA LEU A 27 -7.67 17.41 -1.76
C LEU A 27 -7.63 17.63 -3.27
N ARG A 28 -8.74 17.37 -3.98
CA ARG A 28 -8.85 17.58 -5.43
C ARG A 28 -8.57 19.03 -5.80
N MET A 29 -9.14 19.99 -5.08
CA MET A 29 -8.87 21.41 -5.32
C MET A 29 -7.39 21.75 -5.10
N HIS A 30 -6.75 21.19 -4.07
CA HIS A 30 -5.34 21.45 -3.79
C HIS A 30 -4.42 20.88 -4.88
N THR A 31 -4.62 19.63 -5.31
CA THR A 31 -3.78 19.01 -6.33
C THR A 31 -3.99 19.63 -7.72
N MET A 32 -5.15 20.22 -8.01
CA MET A 32 -5.35 21.03 -9.22
C MET A 32 -4.55 22.34 -9.23
N MET A 33 -4.20 22.89 -8.06
CA MET A 33 -3.51 24.18 -7.93
C MET A 33 -2.03 24.05 -7.55
N CYS A 34 -1.59 22.88 -7.10
CA CYS A 34 -0.25 22.64 -6.59
C CYS A 34 0.42 21.48 -7.34
N ASP A 35 1.27 21.81 -8.31
CA ASP A 35 1.99 20.83 -9.13
C ASP A 35 2.81 19.83 -8.31
N LYS A 36 3.39 20.26 -7.19
CA LYS A 36 4.18 19.39 -6.31
C LYS A 36 3.31 18.31 -5.69
N CYS A 37 2.12 18.67 -5.19
CA CYS A 37 1.19 17.70 -4.62
C CYS A 37 0.56 16.81 -5.68
N ALA A 38 0.29 17.34 -6.89
CA ALA A 38 -0.18 16.51 -8.01
C ALA A 38 0.85 15.46 -8.45
N ARG A 39 2.14 15.83 -8.48
CA ARG A 39 3.23 14.90 -8.79
C ARG A 39 3.42 13.87 -7.69
N TYR A 40 3.39 14.32 -6.43
CA TYR A 40 3.47 13.42 -5.27
C TYR A 40 2.33 12.39 -5.30
N GLU A 41 1.09 12.82 -5.57
CA GLU A 41 -0.06 11.91 -5.68
C GLU A 41 0.17 10.80 -6.72
N LYS A 42 0.71 11.14 -7.90
CA LYS A 42 1.04 10.15 -8.94
C LYS A 42 2.18 9.21 -8.53
N GLN A 43 3.18 9.73 -7.82
CA GLN A 43 4.30 8.92 -7.32
C GLN A 43 3.84 7.95 -6.24
N SER A 44 3.02 8.40 -5.28
CA SER A 44 2.44 7.52 -4.26
C SER A 44 1.55 6.44 -4.89
N GLU A 45 0.73 6.79 -5.89
CA GLU A 45 -0.08 5.80 -6.62
C GLU A 45 0.79 4.75 -7.34
N PHE A 46 1.90 5.16 -7.96
CA PHE A 46 2.84 4.23 -8.57
C PHE A 46 3.46 3.27 -7.53
N LEU A 47 3.88 3.80 -6.38
CA LEU A 47 4.45 2.99 -5.30
C LEU A 47 3.44 2.01 -4.74
N GLU A 48 2.22 2.46 -4.43
CA GLU A 48 1.17 1.62 -3.87
C GLU A 48 0.80 0.49 -4.83
N ASN A 49 0.65 0.78 -6.12
CA ASN A 49 0.40 -0.24 -7.13
C ASN A 49 1.55 -1.26 -7.21
N GLY A 50 2.81 -0.80 -7.17
CA GLY A 50 3.98 -1.67 -7.16
C GLY A 50 4.01 -2.61 -5.94
N ILE A 51 3.76 -2.06 -4.75
CA ILE A 51 3.68 -2.82 -3.49
C ILE A 51 2.54 -3.84 -3.55
N GLN A 52 1.35 -3.43 -4.03
CA GLN A 52 0.20 -4.32 -4.17
C GLN A 52 0.47 -5.46 -5.15
N HIS A 53 1.17 -5.19 -6.26
CA HIS A 53 1.61 -6.22 -7.20
C HIS A 53 2.58 -7.20 -6.57
N LEU A 54 3.55 -6.73 -5.78
CA LEU A 54 4.49 -7.61 -5.04
C LEU A 54 3.76 -8.45 -3.99
N ALA A 55 2.83 -7.86 -3.23
CA ALA A 55 2.04 -8.56 -2.24
C ALA A 55 1.18 -9.66 -2.88
N ASN A 56 0.56 -9.38 -4.02
CA ASN A 56 -0.23 -10.35 -4.78
C ASN A 56 0.63 -11.42 -5.45
N ALA A 57 1.84 -11.07 -5.92
CA ALA A 57 2.80 -12.06 -6.43
C ALA A 57 3.31 -13.00 -5.31
N HIS A 58 3.36 -12.50 -4.07
CA HIS A 58 3.71 -13.27 -2.88
C HIS A 58 2.54 -13.96 -2.18
N THR A 59 1.32 -13.98 -2.75
CA THR A 59 0.34 -15.03 -2.41
C THR A 59 0.75 -16.36 -3.05
N HIS A 60 2.01 -16.73 -2.83
CA HIS A 60 2.37 -18.12 -2.83
C HIS A 60 1.68 -18.66 -1.57
N THR A 61 0.56 -19.33 -1.77
CA THR A 61 0.31 -20.62 -1.12
C THR A 61 1.48 -21.56 -1.51
N ALA A 62 2.72 -21.16 -1.20
CA ALA A 62 3.92 -21.96 -1.24
C ALA A 62 3.73 -22.95 -0.11
N ASP A 63 2.89 -23.94 -0.41
CA ASP A 63 2.98 -25.28 0.07
C ASP A 63 3.33 -25.33 1.56
N LEU A 64 2.49 -24.68 2.37
CA LEU A 64 2.56 -24.74 3.83
C LEU A 64 2.57 -26.21 4.27
N ASP A 65 1.93 -27.08 3.48
CA ASP A 65 1.92 -28.52 3.69
C ASP A 65 3.28 -29.16 3.41
N LYS A 66 3.97 -28.81 2.32
CA LYS A 66 5.37 -29.21 2.09
C LYS A 66 6.36 -28.62 3.09
N LEU A 67 6.12 -27.39 3.57
CA LEU A 67 6.93 -26.82 4.65
C LEU A 67 6.72 -27.57 5.96
N LYS A 68 5.47 -27.88 6.32
CA LYS A 68 5.14 -28.72 7.49
C LYS A 68 5.75 -30.12 7.39
N LEU A 69 5.69 -30.74 6.22
CA LEU A 69 6.29 -32.05 5.97
C LEU A 69 7.80 -32.01 6.18
N LYS A 70 8.47 -31.01 5.60
CA LYS A 70 9.92 -30.84 5.75
C LYS A 70 10.33 -30.60 7.21
N ILE A 71 9.58 -29.78 7.95
CA ILE A 71 9.84 -29.58 9.38
C ILE A 71 9.70 -30.89 10.16
N LYS A 72 8.70 -31.71 9.83
CA LYS A 72 8.45 -32.99 10.50
C LYS A 72 9.56 -34.02 10.22
N GLU A 73 10.07 -34.08 9.00
CA GLU A 73 11.21 -34.93 8.63
C GLU A 73 12.48 -34.54 9.39
N GLU A 74 12.83 -33.25 9.42
CA GLU A 74 14.02 -32.75 10.14
C GLU A 74 13.96 -33.01 11.65
N LEU A 75 12.78 -32.94 12.26
CA LEU A 75 12.59 -33.26 13.68
C LEU A 75 12.70 -34.77 13.96
N SER A 76 12.40 -35.63 12.98
CA SER A 76 12.45 -37.10 13.12
C SER A 76 13.85 -37.71 13.00
N HIS A 77 14.84 -36.94 12.55
CA HIS A 77 16.24 -37.38 12.43
C HIS A 77 17.13 -36.90 13.59
N ARG A 78 16.51 -36.41 14.67
CA ARG A 78 17.20 -35.82 15.83
C ARG A 78 17.20 -36.69 17.09
N ASP A 79 16.78 -37.95 16.95
CA ASP A 79 16.87 -39.05 17.93
C ASP A 79 17.96 -40.06 17.51
#